data_AF-F8ALM6-F1
#
_entry.id   AF-F8ALM6-F1
#
_cell.length_a   1.000
_cell.length_b   1.000
_cell.length_c   1.000
_cell.angle_alpha   90.00
_cell.angle_beta   90.00
_cell.angle_gamma   90.00
#
_symmetry.space_group_name_H-M   'P 1'
#
loop_
_entity.id
_entity.type
_entity.pdbx_description
1 polymer ?
#
loop_
_entity_poly.entity_id
_entity_poly.type
_entity_poly.pdbx_seq_one_letter_code
_entity_poly.pdbx_strand_id
1 'polypeptide(L)' 'MGINENEKKIKRLLHNLKHTEEHLEELISSIENCGLNPETYKELYEKLKEENKKLKEKLE' A
#
# COMPACT_ATOMS: atom_id res chain seq x y z
N MET A 1 -7.45 4.20 -28.75
CA MET A 1 -7.42 4.98 -27.49
C MET A 1 -6.05 4.80 -26.87
N GLY A 2 -5.20 5.82 -26.92
CA GLY A 2 -3.91 5.77 -26.23
C GLY A 2 -4.17 5.79 -24.74
N ILE A 3 -3.65 4.80 -24.01
CA ILE A 3 -3.69 4.79 -22.54
C ILE A 3 -3.10 6.12 -22.06
N ASN A 4 -3.89 6.90 -21.32
CA ASN A 4 -3.50 8.22 -20.86
C ASN A 4 -2.22 8.09 -20.02
N GLU A 5 -1.22 8.95 -20.22
CA GLU A 5 0.04 8.88 -19.46
C GLU A 5 -0.20 8.91 -17.94
N ASN A 6 -1.27 9.56 -17.49
CA ASN A 6 -1.70 9.55 -16.10
C ASN A 6 -2.17 8.17 -15.62
N GLU A 7 -2.91 7.42 -16.44
CA GLU A 7 -3.31 6.04 -16.09
C GLU A 7 -2.09 5.13 -15.94
N LYS A 8 -1.08 5.27 -16.81
CA LYS A 8 0.16 4.48 -16.70
C LYS A 8 0.92 4.80 -15.40
N LYS A 9 0.98 6.08 -15.02
CA LYS A 9 1.59 6.52 -13.75
C LYS A 9 0.84 5.94 -12.55
N ILE A 10 -0.49 6.01 -12.56
CA ILE A 10 -1.32 5.47 -11.47
C ILE A 10 -1.17 3.95 -11.38
N LYS A 11 -1.19 3.22 -12.50
CA LYS A 11 -0.98 1.75 -12.52
C LYS A 11 0.39 1.34 -11.98
N ARG A 12 1.47 2.05 -12.36
CA ARG A 12 2.81 1.81 -11.81
C ARG A 12 2.87 2.08 -10.31
N LEU A 13 2.25 3.17 -9.87
CA LEU A 13 2.18 3.53 -8.47
C LEU A 13 1.45 2.44 -7.66
N LEU A 14 0.26 2.01 -8.11
CA LEU A 14 -0.50 0.92 -7.48
C LEU A 14 0.28 -0.40 -7.42
N HIS A 15 1.05 -0.73 -8.45
CA HIS A 15 1.92 -1.90 -8.43
C HIS A 15 2.97 -1.81 -7.33
N ASN A 16 3.67 -0.67 -7.23
CA ASN A 16 4.70 -0.47 -6.19
C ASN A 16 4.08 -0.45 -4.78
N LEU A 17 2.89 0.12 -4.64
CA LEU A 17 2.16 0.17 -3.38
C LEU A 17 1.72 -1.22 -2.91
N LYS A 18 1.37 -2.13 -3.83
CA LYS A 18 1.10 -3.54 -3.50
C LYS A 18 2.31 -4.21 -2.84
N HIS A 19 3.50 -4.08 -3.44
CA HIS A 19 4.73 -4.60 -2.84
C HIS A 19 5.02 -3.96 -1.47
N THR A 20 4.70 -2.67 -1.33
CA THR A 20 4.86 -1.95 -0.06
C THR A 20 3.92 -2.50 1.02
N GLU A 21 2.67 -2.81 0.69
CA GLU A 21 1.71 -3.47 1.59
C GLU A 21 2.25 -4.83 2.06
N GLU A 22 2.77 -5.66 1.14
CA GLU A 22 3.36 -6.98 1.46
C GLU A 22 4.55 -6.83 2.43
N HIS A 23 5.49 -5.92 2.14
CA HIS A 23 6.63 -5.67 3.02
C HIS A 23 6.23 -5.11 4.39
N LEU A 24 5.19 -4.27 4.46
CA LEU A 24 4.74 -3.70 5.72
C LEU A 24 4.06 -4.78 6.60
N GLU A 25 3.35 -5.73 5.99
CA GLU A 25 2.77 -6.89 6.67
C GLU A 25 3.86 -7.83 7.23
N GLU A 26 4.93 -8.08 6.47
CA GLU A 26 6.11 -8.82 6.94
C GLU A 26 6.79 -8.12 8.11
N LEU A 27 6.89 -6.79 8.06
CA LEU A 27 7.49 -5.98 9.12
C LEU A 27 6.65 -6.03 10.40
N ILE A 28 5.33 -5.86 10.30
CA ILE A 28 4.39 -5.98 11.42
C ILE A 28 4.54 -7.35 12.08
N SER A 29 4.53 -8.41 11.27
CA SER A 29 4.70 -9.79 11.76
C SER A 29 6.04 -9.99 12.47
N SER A 30 7.12 -9.41 11.94
CA SER A 30 8.46 -9.47 12.55
C SER A 30 8.51 -8.75 13.90
N ILE A 31 7.86 -7.59 14.01
CA ILE A 31 7.76 -6.83 15.26
C ILE A 31 6.98 -7.62 16.31
N GLU A 32 5.85 -8.23 15.92
CA GLU A 32 5.06 -9.10 16.81
C GLU A 32 5.88 -10.31 17.27
N ASN A 33 6.64 -10.93 16.38
CA ASN A 33 7.52 -12.06 16.69
C ASN A 33 8.66 -11.69 17.66
N CYS A 34 9.09 -10.43 17.67
CA CYS A 34 10.03 -9.90 18.65
C CYS A 34 9.38 -9.54 20.00
N GLY A 35 8.06 -9.74 20.16
CA GLY A 35 7.32 -9.37 21.36
C GLY A 35 7.15 -7.86 21.55
N LEU A 36 7.33 -7.08 20.49
CA LEU A 36 7.15 -5.63 20.49
C LEU A 36 5.72 -5.27 20.06
N ASN A 37 5.25 -4.09 20.45
CA ASN A 37 3.94 -3.60 20.02
C ASN A 37 3.99 -3.04 18.58
N PRO A 38 3.28 -3.64 17.60
CA PRO A 38 3.26 -3.17 16.22
C PRO A 38 2.19 -2.11 15.93
N GLU A 39 1.44 -1.61 16.92
CA GLU A 39 0.23 -0.78 16.72
C GLU A 39 0.44 0.37 15.73
N THR A 40 1.52 1.14 15.89
CA THR A 40 1.85 2.26 14.97
C THR A 40 2.04 1.80 13.53
N TYR A 41 2.61 0.60 13.30
CA TYR A 41 2.80 0.04 11.97
C TYR A 41 1.48 -0.47 11.38
N LYS A 42 0.60 -1.04 12.22
CA LYS A 42 -0.76 -1.43 11.81
C LYS A 42 -1.58 -0.20 11.39
N GLU A 43 -1.50 0.90 12.13
CA GLU A 43 -2.15 2.16 11.75
C GLU A 43 -1.62 2.73 10.43
N LEU A 44 -0.30 2.66 10.20
CA LEU A 44 0.32 3.09 8.95
C LEU A 44 -0.16 2.22 7.77
N TYR A 45 -0.27 0.91 7.96
CA TYR A 45 -0.76 -0.03 6.96
C TYR A 45 -2.21 0.24 6.58
N GLU A 46 -3.09 0.53 7.55
CA GLU A 46 -4.48 0.89 7.27
C GLU A 46 -4.59 2.22 6.50
N LYS A 47 -3.80 3.24 6.88
CA LYS A 47 -3.75 4.51 6.14
C LYS A 47 -3.28 4.31 4.70
N LEU A 48 -2.26 3.46 4.50
CA LEU A 48 -1.75 3.11 3.17
C LEU A 48 -2.85 2.46 2.32
N LYS A 49 -3.59 1.48 2.87
CA LYS A 49 -4.72 0.83 2.19
C LYS A 49 -5.81 1.81 1.77
N GLU A 50 -6.16 2.76 2.65
CA GLU A 50 -7.17 3.76 2.34
C GLU A 50 -6.74 4.68 1.18
N GLU A 51 -5.52 5.19 1.21
CA GLU A 51 -4.98 6.02 0.13
C GLU A 51 -4.87 5.24 -1.19
N ASN A 52 -4.48 3.96 -1.12
CA ASN A 52 -4.42 3.08 -2.30
C ASN A 52 -5.80 2.83 -2.90
N LYS A 53 -6.84 2.72 -2.07
CA LYS A 53 -8.24 2.63 -2.52
C LYS A 53 -8.66 3.89 -3.27
N LYS A 54 -8.43 5.08 -2.69
CA LYS A 54 -8.71 6.37 -3.36
C LYS A 54 -7.98 6.51 -4.70
N LEU A 55 -6.76 5.98 -4.77
CA LEU A 55 -5.98 5.97 -6.01
C LEU A 55 -6.55 5.01 -7.07
N LYS A 56 -7.09 3.84 -6.66
CA LYS A 56 -7.81 2.91 -7.55
C LYS A 56 -9.08 3.52 -8.10
N GLU A 57 -9.85 4.24 -7.28
CA GLU A 57 -11.08 4.93 -7.70
C GLU A 57 -10.83 6.00 -8.78
N LYS A 58 -9.59 6.49 -8.94
CA LYS A 58 -9.22 7.41 -10.04
C LYS A 58 -9.00 6.70 -11.39
N LEU A 59 -8.98 5.37 -11.42
CA LEU A 59 -8.88 4.56 -12.64
C LEU A 59 -10.24 4.03 -13.13
N GLU A 60 -11.28 4.09 -12.29
CA GLU A 60 -12.66 3.68 -12.61
C GLU A 60 -13.46 4.85 -13.21
#